data_AF-A0A3M1J0M9-F1
#
_entry.id   AF-A0A3M1J0M9-F1
#
_cell.length_a   1.000
_cell.length_b   1.000
_cell.length_c   1.000
_cell.angle_alpha   90.00
_cell.angle_beta   90.00
_cell.angle_gamma   90.00
#
_symmetry.space_group_name_H-M   'P 1'
#
loop_
_entity.id
_entity.type
_entity.pdbx_description
1 polymer ?
#
loop_
_entity_poly.entity_id
_entity_poly.type
_entity_poly.pdbx_seq_one_letter_code
_entity_poly.pdbx_strand_id
1 'polypeptide(L)'
;MPKLYLFCFLIAALGVPDAAYSQERIIGRITHDGLEREYRLYVPAAYDGQSPWPLVFNFHGFTSNAAQQEIYSNMNTVADTAHFLVCYPEGIGNAWNVGWSFGSTADDVGFVDALIDSLSLAYELDAGRIYACGMSNGGFMSYRLACERSNRFAAIASVTGSMTRNYDCEPTR
;
A
#
# COMPACT_ATOMS: atom_id res chain seq x y z
N MET A 1 -29.51 -22.07 -54.95
CA MET A 1 -28.94 -22.59 -53.68
C MET A 1 -27.41 -22.44 -53.74
N PRO A 2 -26.80 -21.39 -53.16
CA PRO A 2 -25.35 -21.31 -53.05
C PRO A 2 -24.88 -21.98 -51.75
N LYS A 3 -23.86 -22.84 -51.85
CA LYS A 3 -23.18 -23.49 -50.72
C LYS A 3 -22.27 -22.48 -50.02
N LEU A 4 -22.51 -22.25 -48.73
CA LEU A 4 -21.67 -21.41 -47.87
C LEU A 4 -20.58 -22.29 -47.24
N TYR A 5 -19.32 -22.01 -47.55
CA TYR A 5 -18.16 -22.65 -46.91
C TYR A 5 -17.82 -21.87 -45.63
N LEU A 6 -17.95 -22.51 -44.47
CA LEU A 6 -17.56 -21.96 -43.17
C LEU A 6 -16.07 -22.27 -42.93
N PHE A 7 -15.23 -21.23 -42.94
CA PHE A 7 -13.83 -21.33 -42.55
C PHE A 7 -13.75 -21.24 -41.01
N CYS A 8 -13.44 -22.36 -40.35
CA CYS A 8 -13.07 -22.36 -38.93
C CYS A 8 -11.65 -21.80 -38.78
N PHE A 9 -11.53 -20.59 -38.22
CA PHE A 9 -10.26 -20.11 -37.70
C PHE A 9 -10.06 -20.65 -36.28
N LEU A 10 -9.13 -21.60 -36.13
CA LEU A 10 -8.56 -21.96 -34.84
C LEU A 10 -7.72 -20.78 -34.35
N ILE A 11 -8.22 -20.06 -33.34
CA ILE A 11 -7.41 -19.10 -32.58
C ILE A 11 -6.58 -19.92 -31.59
N ALA A 12 -5.28 -20.01 -31.84
CA ALA A 12 -4.34 -20.51 -30.83
C ALA A 12 -4.29 -19.47 -29.70
N ALA A 13 -4.80 -19.84 -28.53
CA ALA A 13 -4.61 -19.06 -27.31
C ALA A 13 -3.12 -19.15 -26.94
N LEU A 14 -2.36 -18.10 -27.23
CA LEU A 14 -1.02 -17.91 -26.69
C LEU A 14 -1.18 -17.65 -25.19
N GLY A 15 -0.84 -18.66 -24.36
CA GLY A 15 -0.79 -18.52 -22.92
C GLY A 15 0.13 -17.35 -22.55
N VAL A 16 -0.38 -16.40 -21.79
CA VAL A 16 0.45 -15.39 -21.14
C VAL A 16 1.28 -16.13 -20.09
N PRO A 17 2.61 -16.00 -20.07
CA PRO A 17 3.40 -16.63 -19.03
C PRO A 17 2.98 -16.07 -17.66
N ASP A 18 2.67 -16.96 -16.72
CA ASP A 18 2.53 -16.61 -15.30
C ASP A 18 3.82 -15.90 -14.87
N ALA A 19 3.71 -14.61 -14.55
CA ALA A 19 4.83 -13.86 -14.02
C ALA A 19 5.10 -14.38 -12.60
N ALA A 20 6.09 -15.25 -12.46
CA ALA A 20 6.63 -15.58 -11.15
C ALA A 20 7.21 -14.31 -10.52
N TYR A 21 6.58 -13.78 -9.48
CA TYR A 21 7.15 -12.69 -8.68
C TYR A 21 8.34 -13.25 -7.90
N SER A 22 9.57 -13.06 -8.40
CA SER A 22 10.76 -13.18 -7.55
C SER A 22 10.66 -12.14 -6.43
N GLN A 23 11.31 -12.35 -5.27
CA GLN A 23 11.36 -11.33 -4.21
C GLN A 23 11.73 -9.97 -4.82
N GLU A 24 10.77 -9.04 -4.82
CA GLU A 24 10.92 -7.79 -5.54
C GLU A 24 10.82 -6.62 -4.56
N ARG A 25 11.77 -5.70 -4.71
CA ARG A 25 11.67 -4.35 -4.17
C ARG A 25 11.38 -3.41 -5.32
N ILE A 26 10.17 -2.90 -5.35
CA ILE A 26 9.69 -2.00 -6.39
C ILE A 26 9.73 -0.59 -5.83
N ILE A 27 10.32 0.35 -6.57
CA ILE A 27 10.16 1.78 -6.33
C ILE A 27 9.12 2.28 -7.33
N GLY A 28 7.90 2.49 -6.83
CA GLY A 28 6.76 2.91 -7.62
C GLY A 28 6.44 4.38 -7.42
N ARG A 29 5.68 4.95 -8.34
CA ARG A 29 5.17 6.32 -8.29
C ARG A 29 3.71 6.35 -8.71
N ILE A 30 2.90 7.16 -8.04
CA ILE A 30 1.57 7.56 -8.51
C ILE A 30 1.45 9.08 -8.47
N THR A 31 0.53 9.65 -9.23
CA THR A 31 0.18 11.06 -9.10
C THR A 31 -1.03 11.21 -8.20
N HIS A 32 -0.94 12.03 -7.15
CA HIS A 32 -2.06 12.40 -6.27
C HIS A 32 -2.03 13.91 -6.01
N ASP A 33 -3.16 14.58 -6.18
CA ASP A 33 -3.30 16.04 -6.01
C ASP A 33 -2.22 16.85 -6.77
N GLY A 34 -1.91 16.42 -8.01
CA GLY A 34 -0.90 17.05 -8.86
C GLY A 34 0.56 16.83 -8.42
N LEU A 35 0.80 16.03 -7.38
CA LEU A 35 2.13 15.68 -6.89
C LEU A 35 2.50 14.26 -7.31
N GLU A 36 3.76 14.07 -7.73
CA GLU A 36 4.33 12.73 -7.86
C GLU A 36 4.65 12.18 -6.46
N ARG A 37 4.07 11.02 -6.14
CA ARG A 37 4.19 10.36 -4.83
C ARG A 37 4.90 9.03 -4.99
N GLU A 38 6.09 8.92 -4.43
CA GLU A 38 6.89 7.70 -4.44
C GLU A 38 6.46 6.74 -3.31
N TYR A 39 6.61 5.44 -3.56
CA TYR A 39 6.53 4.40 -2.56
C TYR A 39 7.51 3.28 -2.87
N ARG A 40 7.83 2.51 -1.85
CA ARG A 40 8.50 1.21 -1.99
C ARG A 40 7.52 0.10 -1.70
N LEU A 41 7.48 -0.91 -2.54
CA LEU A 41 6.69 -2.11 -2.31
C LEU A 41 7.64 -3.30 -2.21
N TYR A 42 7.45 -4.09 -1.17
CA TYR A 42 8.07 -5.40 -1.02
C TYR A 42 7.04 -6.49 -1.27
N VAL A 43 7.34 -7.33 -2.26
CA VAL A 43 6.55 -8.51 -2.62
C VAL A 43 7.36 -9.76 -2.28
N PRO A 44 6.92 -10.57 -1.30
CA PRO A 44 7.60 -11.82 -0.97
C PRO A 44 7.64 -12.79 -2.16
N ALA A 45 8.70 -13.59 -2.31
CA ALA A 45 8.83 -14.54 -3.44
C ALA A 45 7.74 -15.63 -3.46
N ALA A 46 7.11 -15.89 -2.31
CA ALA A 46 6.03 -16.85 -2.20
C ALA A 46 4.68 -16.30 -2.68
N TYR A 47 4.58 -15.01 -3.01
CA TYR A 47 3.38 -14.42 -3.58
C TYR A 47 3.28 -14.79 -5.07
N ASP A 48 2.24 -15.55 -5.42
CA ASP A 48 2.01 -16.07 -6.77
C ASP A 48 0.94 -15.29 -7.56
N GLY A 49 0.31 -14.30 -6.94
CA GLY A 49 -0.77 -13.52 -7.54
C GLY A 49 -2.08 -14.27 -7.74
N GLN A 50 -2.22 -15.49 -7.21
CA GLN A 50 -3.43 -16.31 -7.37
C GLN A 50 -4.35 -16.27 -6.16
N SER A 51 -3.81 -16.00 -4.98
CA SER A 51 -4.56 -15.90 -3.73
C SER A 51 -4.45 -14.50 -3.12
N PRO A 52 -5.53 -13.96 -2.53
CA PRO A 52 -5.50 -12.62 -1.94
C PRO A 52 -4.63 -12.58 -0.69
N TRP A 53 -3.59 -11.73 -0.74
CA TRP A 53 -2.68 -11.50 0.40
C TRP A 53 -3.00 -10.17 1.12
N PRO A 54 -2.77 -10.09 2.44
CA PRO A 54 -2.83 -8.82 3.16
C PRO A 54 -1.84 -7.78 2.61
N LEU A 55 -2.16 -6.52 2.86
CA LEU A 55 -1.26 -5.40 2.63
C LEU A 55 -0.99 -4.66 3.94
N VAL A 56 0.29 -4.44 4.25
CA VAL A 56 0.71 -3.62 5.40
C VAL A 56 1.37 -2.35 4.89
N PHE A 57 0.82 -1.20 5.25
CA PHE A 57 1.49 0.08 5.11
C PHE A 57 2.40 0.33 6.31
N ASN A 58 3.65 0.72 6.07
CA ASN A 58 4.64 0.97 7.11
C ASN A 58 5.28 2.36 6.92
N PHE A 59 4.82 3.32 7.70
CA PHE A 59 5.11 4.74 7.56
C PHE A 59 6.36 5.17 8.34
N HIS A 60 7.23 5.95 7.68
CA HIS A 60 8.42 6.50 8.29
C HIS A 60 8.12 7.63 9.30
N GLY A 61 9.06 7.89 10.21
CA GLY A 61 8.98 9.04 11.13
C GLY A 61 9.33 10.38 10.47
N PHE A 62 9.11 11.48 11.20
CA PHE A 62 9.46 12.83 10.74
C PHE A 62 10.96 12.91 10.44
N THR A 63 11.35 13.56 9.36
CA THR A 63 12.73 13.66 8.82
C THR A 63 13.35 12.37 8.30
N SER A 64 12.63 11.25 8.36
CA SER A 64 13.03 9.96 7.76
C SER A 64 12.47 9.80 6.34
N ASN A 65 12.70 8.66 5.70
CA ASN A 65 12.16 8.32 4.37
C ASN A 65 11.76 6.84 4.28
N ALA A 66 11.10 6.46 3.18
CA ALA A 66 10.63 5.10 2.91
C ALA A 66 11.76 4.05 2.97
N ALA A 67 12.93 4.37 2.40
CA ALA A 67 14.09 3.46 2.39
C ALA A 67 14.64 3.23 3.80
N GLN A 68 14.75 4.29 4.60
CA GLN A 68 15.19 4.21 5.99
C GLN A 68 14.19 3.43 6.84
N GLN A 69 12.89 3.62 6.65
CA GLN A 69 11.86 2.87 7.39
C GLN A 69 11.82 1.39 7.02
N GLU A 70 12.00 1.06 5.74
CA GLU A 70 12.13 -0.31 5.28
C GLU A 70 13.28 -1.03 6.01
N ILE A 71 14.45 -0.39 6.08
CA ILE A 71 15.62 -0.95 6.79
C ILE A 71 15.37 -1.00 8.30
N TYR A 72 14.86 0.08 8.88
CA TYR A 72 14.67 0.23 10.32
C TYR A 72 13.69 -0.79 10.89
N SER A 73 12.55 -0.97 10.21
CA SER A 73 11.50 -1.88 10.69
C SER A 73 11.79 -3.35 10.39
N ASN A 74 12.62 -3.64 9.38
CA ASN A 74 12.92 -4.99 8.89
C ASN A 74 11.66 -5.82 8.58
N MET A 75 10.54 -5.17 8.24
CA MET A 75 9.23 -5.83 8.10
C MET A 75 9.20 -6.82 6.94
N ASN A 76 10.09 -6.68 5.94
CA ASN A 76 10.21 -7.64 4.82
C ASN A 76 10.43 -9.08 5.32
N THR A 77 11.23 -9.28 6.37
CA THR A 77 11.46 -10.62 6.92
C THR A 77 10.23 -11.22 7.60
N VAL A 78 9.38 -10.37 8.19
CA VAL A 78 8.09 -10.80 8.73
C VAL A 78 7.14 -11.13 7.60
N ALA A 79 7.10 -10.29 6.56
CA ALA A 79 6.27 -10.48 5.36
C ALA A 79 6.55 -11.81 4.64
N ASP A 80 7.82 -12.21 4.55
CA ASP A 80 8.22 -13.51 3.99
C ASP A 80 7.61 -14.71 4.73
N THR A 81 7.48 -14.61 6.07
CA THR A 81 7.03 -15.73 6.92
C THR A 81 5.53 -15.70 7.21
N ALA A 82 4.93 -14.52 7.25
CA ALA A 82 3.53 -14.29 7.57
C ALA A 82 2.65 -14.03 6.34
N HIS A 83 3.22 -14.06 5.14
CA HIS A 83 2.53 -13.99 3.85
C HIS A 83 1.69 -12.71 3.67
N PHE A 84 2.35 -11.55 3.61
CA PHE A 84 1.72 -10.27 3.27
C PHE A 84 2.65 -9.39 2.43
N LEU A 85 2.10 -8.44 1.68
CA LEU A 85 2.88 -7.41 0.98
C LEU A 85 3.15 -6.22 1.93
N VAL A 86 4.31 -5.57 1.79
CA VAL A 86 4.62 -4.35 2.59
C VAL A 86 4.80 -3.16 1.67
N CYS A 87 4.01 -2.11 1.90
CA CYS A 87 4.18 -0.82 1.26
C CYS A 87 4.83 0.16 2.24
N TYR A 88 5.90 0.83 1.83
CA TYR A 88 6.55 1.92 2.52
C TYR A 88 6.39 3.19 1.69
N PRO A 89 5.36 4.02 1.94
CA PRO A 89 5.15 5.24 1.18
C PRO A 89 6.16 6.34 1.57
N GLU A 90 6.44 7.26 0.66
CA GLU A 90 7.27 8.45 0.91
C GLU A 90 6.40 9.69 1.20
N GLY A 91 6.69 10.35 2.32
CA GLY A 91 6.05 11.59 2.73
C GLY A 91 6.68 12.80 2.04
N ILE A 92 5.86 13.78 1.65
CA ILE A 92 6.37 15.03 1.08
C ILE A 92 7.15 15.80 2.16
N GLY A 93 8.38 16.21 1.83
CA GLY A 93 9.26 16.89 2.78
C GLY A 93 9.63 16.01 3.97
N ASN A 94 9.67 14.69 3.79
CA ASN A 94 10.03 13.71 4.82
C ASN A 94 9.10 13.77 6.04
N ALA A 95 7.82 14.04 5.80
CA ALA A 95 6.79 14.17 6.82
C ALA A 95 5.41 13.75 6.31
N TRP A 96 4.59 13.29 7.24
CA TRP A 96 3.15 13.07 7.07
C TRP A 96 2.38 14.23 7.65
N ASN A 97 1.38 14.70 6.92
CA ASN A 97 0.38 15.62 7.40
C ASN A 97 -0.50 14.88 8.41
N VAL A 98 -0.26 15.13 9.70
CA VAL A 98 -1.00 14.49 10.80
C VAL A 98 -1.80 15.49 11.64
N GLY A 99 -2.00 16.70 11.12
CA GLY A 99 -2.66 17.80 11.83
C GLY A 99 -1.73 18.60 12.75
N TRP A 100 -0.42 18.45 12.62
CA TRP A 100 0.55 19.33 13.27
C TRP A 100 0.56 20.71 12.59
N SER A 101 0.92 21.75 13.32
CA SER A 101 1.04 23.11 12.79
C SER A 101 2.33 23.32 11.96
N PHE A 102 3.12 22.26 11.76
CA PHE A 102 4.39 22.25 11.04
C PHE A 102 4.53 20.90 10.31
N GLY A 103 5.50 20.82 9.40
CA GLY A 103 5.74 19.62 8.60
C GLY A 103 4.99 19.66 7.27
N SER A 104 4.49 18.51 6.83
CA SER A 104 3.78 18.38 5.56
C SER A 104 2.35 18.92 5.65
N THR A 105 1.89 19.52 4.56
CA THR A 105 0.49 19.92 4.34
C THR A 105 -0.16 19.12 3.22
N ALA A 106 0.55 18.15 2.62
CA ALA A 106 0.04 17.31 1.55
C ALA A 106 -1.19 16.49 2.00
N ASP A 107 -2.06 16.14 1.06
CA ASP A 107 -3.14 15.19 1.30
C ASP A 107 -2.60 13.76 1.35
N ASP A 108 -2.08 13.38 2.52
CA ASP A 108 -1.52 12.05 2.74
C ASP A 108 -2.58 10.97 2.94
N VAL A 109 -3.78 11.34 3.40
CA VAL A 109 -4.88 10.37 3.56
C VAL A 109 -5.41 9.97 2.18
N GLY A 110 -5.68 10.94 1.30
CA GLY A 110 -6.10 10.66 -0.08
C GLY A 110 -4.99 9.97 -0.89
N PHE A 111 -3.72 10.29 -0.65
CA PHE A 111 -2.61 9.56 -1.27
C PHE A 111 -2.61 8.08 -0.88
N VAL A 112 -2.82 7.77 0.40
CA VAL A 112 -2.89 6.37 0.86
C VAL A 112 -4.10 5.65 0.26
N ASP A 113 -5.26 6.29 0.14
CA ASP A 113 -6.42 5.71 -0.57
C ASP A 113 -6.07 5.38 -2.02
N ALA A 114 -5.51 6.34 -2.75
CA ALA A 114 -5.11 6.16 -4.15
C ALA A 114 -4.07 5.05 -4.31
N LEU A 115 -3.17 4.91 -3.34
CA LEU A 115 -2.16 3.86 -3.34
C LEU A 115 -2.76 2.48 -3.06
N ILE A 116 -3.73 2.37 -2.14
CA ILE A 116 -4.48 1.12 -1.95
C ILE A 116 -5.19 0.73 -3.25
N ASP A 117 -5.88 1.67 -3.90
CA ASP A 117 -6.60 1.40 -5.15
C ASP A 117 -5.63 0.97 -6.25
N SER A 118 -4.52 1.69 -6.43
CA SER A 118 -3.49 1.35 -7.42
C SER A 118 -2.87 -0.03 -7.19
N LEU A 119 -2.56 -0.38 -5.93
CA LEU A 119 -1.97 -1.67 -5.62
C LEU A 119 -2.99 -2.80 -5.76
N SER A 120 -4.26 -2.57 -5.42
CA SER A 120 -5.33 -3.56 -5.59
C SER A 120 -5.66 -3.86 -7.06
N LEU A 121 -5.32 -2.94 -7.97
CA LEU A 121 -5.40 -3.18 -9.43
C LEU A 121 -4.22 -3.99 -9.96
N ALA A 122 -3.05 -3.92 -9.30
CA ALA A 122 -1.82 -4.57 -9.75
C ALA A 122 -1.57 -5.92 -9.07
N TYR A 123 -2.16 -6.14 -7.90
CA TYR A 123 -1.95 -7.31 -7.05
C TYR A 123 -3.30 -7.83 -6.52
N GLU A 124 -3.42 -9.15 -6.42
CA GLU A 124 -4.51 -9.84 -5.72
C GLU A 124 -4.36 -9.62 -4.20
N LEU A 125 -5.01 -8.58 -3.71
CA LEU A 125 -4.97 -8.15 -2.31
C LEU A 125 -6.28 -8.46 -1.60
N ASP A 126 -6.17 -8.86 -0.34
CA ASP A 126 -7.32 -9.01 0.55
C ASP A 126 -7.75 -7.64 1.09
N ALA A 127 -8.81 -7.06 0.49
CA ALA A 127 -9.36 -5.77 0.91
C ALA A 127 -9.87 -5.75 2.37
N GLY A 128 -10.15 -6.92 2.96
CA GLY A 128 -10.51 -7.06 4.37
C GLY A 128 -9.31 -7.08 5.31
N ARG A 129 -8.09 -7.25 4.79
CA ARG A 129 -6.84 -7.35 5.57
C ARG A 129 -5.79 -6.33 5.11
N ILE A 130 -6.18 -5.06 5.15
CA ILE A 130 -5.26 -3.93 4.97
C ILE A 130 -4.93 -3.32 6.33
N TYR A 131 -3.65 -3.15 6.62
CA TYR A 131 -3.17 -2.67 7.92
C TYR A 131 -2.26 -1.45 7.76
N ALA A 132 -2.17 -0.63 8.81
CA ALA A 132 -1.23 0.49 8.86
C ALA A 132 -0.39 0.42 10.13
N CYS A 133 0.91 0.70 10.00
CA CYS A 133 1.78 0.92 11.13
C CYS A 133 2.85 1.95 10.82
N GLY A 134 3.55 2.45 11.84
CA GLY A 134 4.66 3.36 11.61
C GLY A 134 5.29 3.91 12.87
N MET A 135 6.44 4.56 12.68
CA MET A 135 7.23 5.16 13.75
C MET A 135 6.97 6.65 13.89
N SER A 136 6.81 7.14 15.13
CA SER A 136 6.65 8.55 15.48
C SER A 136 5.56 9.20 14.61
N ASN A 137 5.88 10.20 13.78
CA ASN A 137 4.96 10.83 12.81
C ASN A 137 4.22 9.81 11.91
N GLY A 138 4.84 8.69 11.54
CA GLY A 138 4.16 7.57 10.85
C GLY A 138 3.18 6.79 11.76
N GLY A 139 3.44 6.74 13.06
CA GLY A 139 2.49 6.24 14.06
C GLY A 139 1.29 7.18 14.24
N PHE A 140 1.52 8.51 14.23
CA PHE A 140 0.44 9.49 14.16
C PHE A 140 -0.39 9.33 12.87
N MET A 141 0.27 9.10 11.72
CA MET A 141 -0.42 8.82 10.45
C MET A 141 -1.27 7.55 10.52
N SER A 142 -0.76 6.49 11.16
CA SER A 142 -1.50 5.24 11.36
C SER A 142 -2.78 5.46 12.17
N TYR A 143 -2.72 6.26 13.24
CA TYR A 143 -3.92 6.67 13.99
C TYR A 143 -4.89 7.50 13.14
N ARG A 144 -4.38 8.47 12.38
CA ARG A 144 -5.20 9.31 11.49
C ARG A 144 -5.98 8.45 10.49
N LEU A 145 -5.32 7.44 9.89
CA LEU A 145 -5.96 6.51 8.97
C LEU A 145 -7.03 5.65 9.64
N ALA A 146 -6.83 5.21 10.88
CA ALA A 146 -7.89 4.50 11.60
C ALA A 146 -9.14 5.36 11.83
N CYS A 147 -8.96 6.65 12.15
CA CYS A 147 -10.08 7.55 12.37
C CYS A 147 -10.80 7.92 11.07
N GLU A 148 -10.04 8.29 10.03
CA GLU A 148 -10.61 8.84 8.80
C GLU A 148 -10.92 7.78 7.74
N ARG A 149 -10.35 6.58 7.84
CA ARG A 149 -10.44 5.47 6.87
C ARG A 149 -10.63 4.11 7.55
N SER A 150 -11.38 4.09 8.65
CA SER A 150 -11.76 2.83 9.33
C SER A 150 -12.37 1.81 8.37
N ASN A 151 -13.18 2.24 7.41
CA ASN A 151 -13.75 1.36 6.39
C ASN A 151 -12.73 0.67 5.46
N ARG A 152 -11.46 1.13 5.42
CA ARG A 152 -10.38 0.57 4.59
C ARG A 152 -9.39 -0.26 5.42
N PHE A 153 -9.07 0.16 6.63
CA PHE A 153 -8.06 -0.47 7.49
C PHE A 153 -8.66 -1.43 8.52
N ALA A 154 -8.12 -2.65 8.62
CA ALA A 154 -8.59 -3.69 9.53
C ALA A 154 -8.04 -3.52 10.95
N ALA A 155 -6.81 -3.02 11.06
CA ALA A 155 -6.20 -2.62 12.32
C ALA A 155 -5.01 -1.70 12.05
N ILE A 156 -4.59 -0.98 13.09
CA ILE A 156 -3.37 -0.18 13.07
C ILE A 156 -2.46 -0.50 14.25
N ALA A 157 -1.16 -0.25 14.10
CA ALA A 157 -0.19 -0.28 15.18
C ALA A 157 0.67 0.98 15.18
N SER A 158 0.90 1.59 16.34
CA SER A 158 1.72 2.79 16.46
C SER A 158 2.99 2.51 17.25
N VAL A 159 4.13 2.98 16.74
CA VAL A 159 5.41 2.96 17.46
C VAL A 159 5.77 4.40 17.81
N THR A 160 5.65 4.78 19.09
CA THR A 160 5.94 6.15 19.59
C THR A 160 5.15 7.30 18.94
N GLY A 161 4.05 7.01 18.23
CA GLY A 161 3.05 7.99 17.82
C GLY A 161 1.79 7.89 18.68
N SER A 162 0.99 8.94 18.73
CA SER A 162 -0.33 8.95 19.37
C SER A 162 -1.39 9.49 18.43
N MET A 163 -2.65 9.49 18.85
CA MET A 163 -3.64 10.34 18.19
C MET A 163 -3.28 11.80 18.40
N THR A 164 -3.39 12.63 17.37
CA THR A 164 -3.35 14.09 17.50
C THR A 164 -4.66 14.57 18.13
N ARG A 165 -4.59 15.60 18.96
CA ARG A 165 -5.79 16.18 19.59
C ARG A 165 -6.66 16.81 18.49
N ASN A 166 -7.99 16.72 18.65
CA ASN A 166 -9.02 17.28 17.76
C ASN A 166 -9.45 16.43 16.55
N TYR A 167 -9.19 15.13 16.54
CA TYR A 167 -9.93 14.22 15.65
C TYR A 167 -11.10 13.60 16.41
N ASP A 168 -12.32 13.84 15.92
CA ASP A 168 -13.50 13.05 16.31
C ASP A 168 -13.32 11.67 15.68
N CYS A 169 -12.74 10.77 16.47
CA CYS A 169 -12.34 9.44 16.01
C CYS A 169 -13.39 8.41 16.46
N GLU A 170 -14.27 8.05 15.53
CA GLU A 170 -15.30 7.02 15.74
C GLU A 170 -15.17 5.94 14.65
N PRO A 171 -14.18 5.04 14.74
CA PRO A 171 -13.97 3.99 13.74
C PRO A 171 -15.20 3.07 13.63
N THR A 172 -15.62 2.76 12.40
CA THR A 172 -16.80 1.92 12.16
C THR A 172 -16.50 0.42 12.08
N ARG A 173 -15.22 0.04 12.12
CA ARG A 173 -14.73 -1.34 12.19
C ARG A 173 -13.42 -1.41 12.96
#